data_AF-A0A971PJQ3-F1
#
_entry.id   AF-A0A971PJQ3-F1
#
_cell.length_a   1.000
_cell.length_b   1.000
_cell.length_c   1.000
_cell.angle_alpha   90.00
_cell.angle_beta   90.00
_cell.angle_gamma   90.00
#
_symmetry.space_group_name_H-M   'P 1'
#
loop_
_entity.id
_entity.type
_entity.pdbx_description
1 polymer ?
#
loop_
_entity_poly.entity_id
_entity_poly.type
_entity_poly.pdbx_seq_one_letter_code
_entity_poly.pdbx_strand_id
1 'polypeptide(L)'
;MTRRTAAFALLALVALLCAYGGLYAPGPTLDECLADPGAFDGAVVYAPRESVIGRVTDDGFTLRWRGREVPVRGIARNARPGTYVGVRGKFRRGGWIEAEAVHVGRWRRMKMAVSIVAAAAVGVLLVRRFRWDGEQRGFAPR
;
A
#
# COMPACT_ATOMS: atom_id res chain seq x y z
N MET A 1 25.54 -8.62 -26.00
CA MET A 1 24.29 -7.83 -26.07
C MET A 1 24.63 -6.36 -26.11
N THR A 2 24.16 -5.61 -27.11
CA THR A 2 24.42 -4.17 -27.24
C THR A 2 23.51 -3.39 -26.29
N ARG A 3 23.98 -2.25 -25.75
CA ARG A 3 23.21 -1.42 -24.79
C ARG A 3 21.78 -1.08 -25.27
N ARG A 4 21.57 -1.03 -26.58
CA ARG A 4 20.27 -0.78 -27.22
C ARG A 4 19.29 -1.95 -27.03
N THR A 5 19.73 -3.19 -27.17
CA THR A 5 18.83 -4.35 -26.95
C THR A 5 18.43 -4.49 -25.48
N ALA A 6 19.34 -4.18 -24.55
CA ALA A 6 19.03 -4.12 -23.13
C ALA A 6 17.99 -3.02 -22.81
N ALA A 7 18.10 -1.84 -23.43
CA ALA A 7 17.15 -0.74 -23.24
C ALA A 7 15.75 -1.08 -23.77
N PHE A 8 15.65 -1.69 -24.95
CA PHE A 8 14.36 -2.13 -25.51
C PHE A 8 13.72 -3.24 -24.68
N ALA A 9 14.52 -4.21 -24.20
CA ALA A 9 14.02 -5.25 -23.32
C ALA A 9 13.47 -4.68 -22.00
N LEU A 10 14.15 -3.67 -21.44
CA LEU A 10 13.69 -2.99 -20.22
C LEU A 10 12.37 -2.23 -20.45
N LEU A 11 12.27 -1.48 -21.55
CA LEU A 11 11.03 -0.77 -21.90
C LEU A 11 9.86 -1.74 -22.12
N ALA A 12 10.09 -2.85 -22.81
CA ALA A 12 9.08 -3.89 -23.01
C ALA A 12 8.64 -4.51 -21.69
N LEU A 13 9.59 -4.79 -20.76
CA LEU A 13 9.28 -5.30 -19.43
C LEU A 13 8.45 -4.31 -18.61
N VAL A 14 8.81 -3.01 -18.63
CA VAL A 14 8.05 -1.97 -17.93
C VAL A 14 6.63 -1.85 -18.50
N ALA A 15 6.49 -1.82 -19.83
CA ALA A 15 5.18 -1.78 -20.47
C ALA A 15 4.32 -3.00 -20.12
N LEU A 16 4.93 -4.20 -20.10
CA LEU A 16 4.25 -5.43 -19.69
C LEU A 16 3.80 -5.36 -18.23
N LEU A 17 4.64 -4.86 -17.32
CA LEU A 17 4.30 -4.68 -15.91
C LEU A 17 3.18 -3.65 -15.71
N CYS A 18 3.18 -2.55 -16.48
CA CYS A 18 2.10 -1.57 -16.46
C CYS A 18 0.78 -2.15 -16.98
N ALA A 19 0.81 -2.87 -18.10
CA ALA A 19 -0.37 -3.53 -18.66
C ALA A 19 -0.92 -4.60 -17.71
N TYR A 20 -0.03 -5.40 -17.11
CA TYR A 20 -0.39 -6.37 -16.08
C TYR A 20 -1.03 -5.68 -14.86
N GLY A 21 -0.44 -4.58 -14.40
CA GLY A 21 -1.00 -3.78 -13.30
C GLY A 21 -2.37 -3.18 -13.61
N GLY A 22 -2.64 -2.80 -14.86
CA GLY A 22 -3.94 -2.28 -15.29
C GLY A 22 -5.02 -3.35 -15.46
N LEU A 23 -4.66 -4.50 -16.05
CA LEU A 23 -5.59 -5.62 -16.25
C LEU A 23 -5.94 -6.34 -14.93
N TYR A 24 -4.99 -6.39 -14.00
CA TYR A 24 -5.19 -6.92 -12.65
C TYR A 24 -5.34 -5.81 -11.61
N ALA A 25 -5.70 -4.60 -12.05
CA ALA A 25 -6.00 -3.52 -11.14
C ALA A 25 -7.07 -4.02 -10.16
N PRO A 26 -6.82 -3.94 -8.84
CA PRO A 26 -7.82 -4.33 -7.86
C PRO A 26 -9.07 -3.50 -8.13
N GLY A 27 -10.25 -4.05 -7.85
CA GLY A 27 -11.54 -3.41 -8.08
C GLY A 27 -11.64 -1.97 -7.51
N PRO A 28 -12.81 -1.32 -7.66
CA PRO A 28 -12.97 0.10 -7.35
C PRO A 28 -12.35 0.47 -6.02
N THR A 29 -11.66 1.61 -6.00
CA THR A 29 -10.98 2.08 -4.79
C THR A 29 -12.00 2.47 -3.74
N LEU A 30 -11.60 2.42 -2.46
CA LEU A 30 -12.48 2.86 -1.39
C LEU A 30 -12.91 4.32 -1.54
N ASP A 31 -12.06 5.17 -2.12
CA ASP A 31 -12.40 6.57 -2.38
C ASP A 31 -13.49 6.71 -3.45
N GLU A 32 -13.43 5.91 -4.52
CA GLU A 32 -14.48 5.86 -5.56
C GLU A 32 -15.81 5.35 -4.99
N CYS A 33 -15.77 4.28 -4.20
CA CYS A 33 -16.97 3.75 -3.55
C CYS A 33 -17.61 4.74 -2.58
N LEU A 34 -16.81 5.52 -1.85
CA LEU A 34 -17.32 6.55 -0.94
C LEU A 34 -17.80 7.82 -1.66
N ALA A 35 -17.32 8.08 -2.88
CA ALA A 35 -17.75 9.22 -3.68
C ALA A 35 -19.11 8.98 -4.35
N ASP A 36 -19.36 7.77 -4.83
CA ASP A 36 -20.66 7.35 -5.38
C ASP A 36 -21.13 6.00 -4.82
N PRO A 37 -21.70 5.99 -3.60
CA PRO A 37 -22.09 4.74 -2.95
C PRO A 37 -23.16 3.95 -3.69
N GLY A 38 -23.97 4.61 -4.51
CA GLY A 38 -25.05 3.98 -5.27
C GLY A 38 -24.52 3.15 -6.44
N ALA A 39 -23.53 3.67 -7.16
CA ALA A 39 -22.95 2.99 -8.31
C ALA A 39 -22.11 1.75 -7.93
N PHE A 40 -21.61 1.69 -6.70
CA PHE A 40 -20.68 0.64 -6.23
C PHE A 40 -21.27 -0.30 -5.18
N ASP A 41 -22.59 -0.33 -5.00
CA ASP A 41 -23.23 -1.28 -4.07
C ASP A 41 -22.96 -2.74 -4.49
N GLY A 42 -22.41 -3.53 -3.57
CA GLY A 42 -22.00 -4.92 -3.79
C GLY A 42 -20.63 -5.10 -4.44
N ALA A 43 -19.95 -4.01 -4.84
CA ALA A 43 -18.62 -4.10 -5.44
C ALA A 43 -17.57 -4.61 -4.44
N VAL A 44 -16.66 -5.47 -4.90
CA VAL A 44 -15.56 -5.96 -4.07
C VAL A 44 -14.48 -4.88 -4.00
N VAL A 45 -14.30 -4.31 -2.81
CA VAL A 45 -13.32 -3.27 -2.52
C VAL A 45 -12.18 -3.83 -1.68
N TYR A 46 -10.98 -3.34 -1.96
CA TYR A 46 -9.80 -3.57 -1.13
C TYR A 46 -9.47 -2.29 -0.39
N ALA A 47 -9.76 -2.26 0.91
CA ALA A 47 -9.31 -1.18 1.76
C ALA A 47 -7.78 -1.22 1.85
N PRO A 48 -7.09 -0.09 1.54
CA PRO A 48 -5.63 -0.07 1.51
C PRO A 48 -5.03 -0.46 2.85
N ARG A 49 -3.86 -1.11 2.82
CA ARG A 49 -3.17 -1.60 4.03
C ARG A 49 -2.75 -0.49 5.01
N GLU A 50 -2.79 0.77 4.56
CA GLU A 50 -2.54 2.00 5.33
C GLU A 50 -3.70 2.43 6.22
N SER A 51 -4.85 1.82 6.03
CA SER A 51 -5.96 2.01 6.93
C SER A 51 -5.67 1.44 8.32
N VAL A 52 -6.22 2.12 9.33
CA VAL A 52 -5.98 1.83 10.75
C VAL A 52 -7.32 1.52 11.40
N ILE A 53 -7.33 0.53 12.30
CA ILE A 53 -8.52 0.24 13.10
C ILE A 53 -8.79 1.43 14.03
N GLY A 54 -10.00 1.98 13.94
CA GLY A 54 -10.52 3.01 14.82
C GLY A 54 -11.12 2.38 16.08
N ARG A 55 -12.44 2.25 16.12
CA ARG A 55 -13.20 1.62 17.22
C ARG A 55 -13.47 0.15 16.89
N VAL A 56 -13.52 -0.70 17.90
CA VAL A 56 -13.91 -2.11 17.76
C VAL A 56 -15.25 -2.30 18.48
N THR A 57 -16.18 -3.00 17.83
CA THR A 57 -17.52 -3.31 18.33
C THR A 57 -17.74 -4.83 18.23
N ASP A 58 -18.82 -5.34 18.81
CA ASP A 58 -19.11 -6.79 18.77
C ASP A 58 -19.33 -7.29 17.34
N ASP A 59 -19.93 -6.46 16.48
CA ASP A 59 -20.24 -6.80 15.08
C ASP A 59 -19.14 -6.45 14.06
N GLY A 60 -18.01 -5.87 14.53
CA GLY A 60 -16.95 -5.42 13.63
C GLY A 60 -16.09 -4.30 14.17
N PHE A 61 -15.71 -3.36 13.30
CA PHE A 61 -14.82 -2.26 13.64
C PHE A 61 -14.96 -1.09 12.68
N THR A 62 -14.49 0.09 13.06
CA THR A 62 -14.35 1.22 12.14
C THR A 62 -12.95 1.28 11.57
N LEU A 63 -12.87 1.64 10.30
CA LEU A 63 -11.64 1.77 9.54
C LEU A 63 -11.38 3.26 9.31
N ARG A 64 -10.24 3.74 9.80
CA ARG A 64 -9.78 5.12 9.57
C ARG A 64 -9.02 5.19 8.25
N TRP A 65 -9.57 5.94 7.30
CA TRP A 65 -9.03 6.14 5.96
C TRP A 65 -9.12 7.60 5.55
N ARG A 66 -7.98 8.24 5.25
CA ARG A 66 -7.90 9.66 4.81
C ARG A 66 -8.74 10.63 5.66
N GLY A 67 -8.74 10.43 6.98
CA GLY A 67 -9.50 11.27 7.93
C GLY A 67 -10.99 10.93 8.06
N ARG A 68 -11.50 9.96 7.29
CA ARG A 68 -12.86 9.43 7.39
C ARG A 68 -12.88 8.14 8.21
N GLU A 69 -13.98 7.89 8.91
CA GLU A 69 -14.27 6.61 9.54
C GLU A 69 -15.27 5.84 8.70
N VAL A 70 -14.89 4.64 8.27
CA VAL A 70 -15.72 3.74 7.45
C VAL A 70 -16.10 2.53 8.31
N PRO A 71 -17.40 2.27 8.54
CA PRO A 71 -17.81 1.08 9.28
C PRO A 71 -17.48 -0.19 8.49
N VAL A 72 -16.93 -1.18 9.18
CA VAL A 72 -16.64 -2.51 8.63
C VAL A 72 -17.35 -3.54 9.49
N ARG A 73 -18.24 -4.32 8.88
CA ARG A 73 -18.89 -5.47 9.52
C ARG A 73 -18.09 -6.71 9.25
N GLY A 74 -17.72 -7.43 10.30
CA GLY A 74 -16.94 -8.66 10.19
C GLY A 74 -15.90 -8.80 11.30
N ILE A 75 -15.67 -10.05 11.71
CA ILE A 75 -14.82 -10.36 12.85
C ILE A 75 -13.35 -10.28 12.44
N ALA A 76 -12.62 -9.39 13.11
CA ALA A 76 -11.18 -9.26 12.95
C ALA A 76 -10.47 -9.81 14.19
N ARG A 77 -9.90 -11.03 14.07
CA ARG A 77 -9.13 -11.63 15.17
C ARG A 77 -7.96 -10.73 15.53
N ASN A 78 -7.83 -10.40 16.82
CA ASN A 78 -6.81 -9.48 17.35
C ASN A 78 -6.92 -8.04 16.84
N ALA A 79 -8.11 -7.59 16.40
CA ALA A 79 -8.34 -6.19 16.12
C ALA A 79 -8.12 -5.35 17.37
N ARG A 80 -7.25 -4.35 17.25
CA ARG A 80 -7.00 -3.35 18.30
C ARG A 80 -6.95 -1.97 17.65
N PRO A 81 -7.56 -0.95 18.29
CA PRO A 81 -7.42 0.43 17.86
C PRO A 81 -5.95 0.80 17.60
N GLY A 82 -5.69 1.55 16.52
CA GLY A 82 -4.34 2.00 16.16
C GLY A 82 -3.49 0.98 15.37
N THR A 83 -4.02 -0.21 15.09
CA THR A 83 -3.32 -1.24 14.31
C THR A 83 -3.63 -1.13 12.83
N TYR A 84 -2.61 -1.32 11.98
CA TYR A 84 -2.80 -1.38 10.53
C TYR A 84 -3.63 -2.59 10.13
N VAL A 85 -4.55 -2.40 9.21
CA VAL A 85 -5.43 -3.45 8.70
C VAL A 85 -5.54 -3.35 7.19
N GLY A 86 -5.63 -4.49 6.53
CA GLY A 86 -6.12 -4.60 5.15
C GLY A 86 -7.44 -5.33 5.18
N VAL A 87 -8.45 -4.78 4.51
CA VAL A 87 -9.78 -5.40 4.41
C VAL A 87 -10.08 -5.66 2.95
N ARG A 88 -10.53 -6.86 2.65
CA ARG A 88 -11.21 -7.19 1.40
C ARG A 88 -12.67 -7.48 1.75
N GLY A 89 -13.58 -6.83 1.06
CA GLY A 89 -14.99 -7.00 1.35
C GLY A 89 -15.89 -6.38 0.29
N LYS A 90 -17.19 -6.56 0.45
CA LYS A 90 -18.20 -5.93 -0.40
C LYS A 90 -18.55 -4.57 0.16
N PHE A 91 -18.44 -3.54 -0.66
CA PHE A 91 -18.94 -2.23 -0.33
C PHE A 91 -20.47 -2.24 -0.38
N ARG A 92 -21.12 -1.52 0.53
CA ARG A 92 -22.57 -1.41 0.61
C ARG A 92 -22.98 0.04 0.47
N ARG A 93 -24.12 0.30 -0.19
CA ARG A 93 -24.60 1.68 -0.47
C ARG A 93 -24.68 2.58 0.76
N GLY A 94 -24.82 1.98 1.95
CA GLY A 94 -24.84 2.70 3.23
C GLY A 94 -23.47 3.21 3.68
N GLY A 95 -22.42 3.14 2.85
CA GLY A 95 -21.09 3.64 3.17
C GLY A 95 -20.28 2.73 4.10
N TRP A 96 -20.62 1.44 4.15
CA TRP A 96 -19.96 0.45 5.00
C TRP A 96 -19.47 -0.73 4.19
N ILE A 97 -18.53 -1.49 4.76
CA ILE A 97 -17.90 -2.65 4.12
C ILE A 97 -18.32 -3.91 4.85
N GLU A 98 -18.80 -4.90 4.11
CA GLU A 98 -18.98 -6.26 4.59
C GLU A 98 -17.68 -7.03 4.35
N ALA A 99 -16.93 -7.30 5.41
CA ALA A 99 -15.61 -7.90 5.30
C ALA A 99 -15.71 -9.39 4.96
N GLU A 100 -15.10 -9.78 3.86
CA GLU A 100 -14.88 -11.19 3.49
C GLU A 100 -13.55 -11.70 4.07
N ALA A 101 -12.53 -10.85 4.08
CA ALA A 101 -11.24 -11.15 4.66
C ALA A 101 -10.64 -9.92 5.34
N VAL A 102 -10.16 -10.11 6.57
CA VAL A 102 -9.47 -9.08 7.34
C VAL A 102 -8.06 -9.54 7.68
N HIS A 103 -7.07 -8.71 7.35
CA HIS A 103 -5.68 -8.98 7.65
C HIS A 103 -5.10 -7.89 8.55
N VAL A 104 -4.81 -8.23 9.80
CA VAL A 104 -4.24 -7.31 10.78
C VAL A 104 -2.72 -7.30 10.65
N GLY A 105 -2.16 -6.17 10.22
CA GLY A 105 -0.74 -5.97 9.96
C GLY A 105 0.09 -5.65 11.22
N ARG A 106 0.12 -6.56 12.20
CA ARG A 106 0.82 -6.35 13.49
C ARG A 106 2.31 -5.98 13.32
N TRP A 107 2.99 -6.57 12.35
CA TRP A 107 4.43 -6.39 12.12
C TRP A 107 4.79 -5.30 11.10
N ARG A 108 3.80 -4.53 10.62
CA ARG A 108 4.03 -3.57 9.54
C ARG A 108 5.00 -2.45 9.94
N ARG A 109 4.89 -1.94 11.17
CA ARG A 109 5.83 -0.94 11.71
C ARG A 109 7.26 -1.47 11.77
N MET A 110 7.44 -2.73 12.17
CA MET A 110 8.75 -3.36 12.20
C MET A 110 9.35 -3.49 10.80
N LYS A 111 8.56 -3.88 9.80
CA LYS A 111 9.04 -3.92 8.40
C LYS A 111 9.48 -2.54 7.92
N MET A 112 8.71 -1.49 8.20
CA MET A 112 9.11 -0.12 7.86
C MET A 112 10.41 0.27 8.57
N ALA A 113 10.53 -0.01 9.87
CA ALA A 113 11.74 0.29 10.64
C ALA A 113 12.97 -0.41 10.07
N VAL A 114 12.87 -1.70 9.73
CA VAL A 114 13.96 -2.47 9.10
C VAL A 114 14.35 -1.85 7.75
N SER A 115 13.39 -1.44 6.92
CA SER A 115 13.69 -0.76 5.65
C SER A 115 14.38 0.59 5.85
N ILE A 116 13.97 1.38 6.85
CA ILE A 116 14.63 2.65 7.19
C ILE A 116 16.07 2.41 7.65
N VAL A 117 16.30 1.42 8.53
CA VAL A 117 17.64 1.06 9.01
C VAL A 117 18.53 0.60 7.86
N ALA A 118 18.03 -0.25 6.97
CA ALA A 118 18.77 -0.69 5.80
C ALA A 118 19.12 0.47 4.86
N ALA A 119 18.16 1.36 4.57
CA ALA A 119 18.40 2.54 3.74
C ALA A 119 19.43 3.48 4.38
N ALA A 120 19.36 3.70 5.70
CA ALA A 120 20.32 4.50 6.44
C ALA A 120 21.73 3.88 6.40
N ALA A 121 21.85 2.55 6.56
CA ALA A 121 23.13 1.85 6.46
C ALA A 121 23.77 2.02 5.07
N VAL A 122 22.98 1.87 3.99
CA VAL A 122 23.43 2.13 2.62
C VAL A 122 23.85 3.59 2.45
N GLY A 123 23.07 4.54 2.96
CA GLY A 123 23.40 5.97 2.92
C GLY A 123 24.72 6.29 3.64
N VAL A 124 24.94 5.74 4.83
CA VAL A 124 26.19 5.90 5.58
C VAL A 124 27.37 5.29 4.82
N LEU A 125 27.21 4.08 4.26
CA LEU A 125 28.25 3.45 3.44
C LEU A 125 28.58 4.29 2.21
N LEU A 126 27.58 4.83 1.53
CA LEU A 126 27.77 5.73 0.39
C LEU A 126 28.53 6.98 0.80
N VAL A 127 28.11 7.67 1.86
CA VAL A 127 28.78 8.90 2.32
C VAL A 127 30.19 8.61 2.84
N ARG A 128 30.44 7.43 3.43
CA ARG A 128 31.78 7.03 3.87
C ARG A 128 32.70 6.68 2.71
N ARG A 129 32.18 5.91 1.75
CA ARG A 129 32.96 5.33 0.65
C ARG A 129 33.11 6.26 -0.54
N PHE A 130 32.22 7.22 -0.72
CA PHE A 130 32.22 8.13 -1.86
C PHE A 130 32.22 9.58 -1.40
N ARG A 131 33.01 10.43 -2.09
CA ARG A 131 32.91 11.88 -2.02
C ARG A 131 32.16 12.38 -3.24
N TRP A 132 31.39 13.44 -3.04
CA TRP A 132 30.90 14.23 -4.14
C TRP A 132 32.08 14.97 -4.76
N ASP A 133 32.39 14.64 -6.01
CA ASP A 133 33.39 15.34 -6.81
C ASP A 133 32.68 16.38 -7.68
N GLY A 134 32.83 17.65 -7.28
CA GLY A 134 32.24 18.79 -7.98
C GLY A 134 32.81 19.01 -9.37
N GLU A 135 34.02 18.51 -9.65
CA GLU A 135 34.71 18.65 -10.94
C GLU A 135 34.12 17.68 -11.99
N GLN A 136 33.83 16.44 -11.59
CA GLN A 136 33.23 15.42 -12.47
C GLN A 136 31.70 15.38 -12.45
N ARG A 137 31.05 16.20 -11.59
CA ARG A 137 29.60 16.14 -11.31
C ARG A 137 29.12 14.72 -10.97
N GLY A 138 29.89 14.01 -10.15
CA GLY A 138 29.65 12.60 -9.85
C GLY A 138 30.19 12.15 -8.49
N PHE A 139 29.90 10.89 -8.13
CA PHE A 139 30.44 10.26 -6.93
C PHE A 139 31.79 9.60 -7.24
N ALA A 140 32.86 10.09 -6.63
CA ALA A 140 34.18 9.46 -6.69
C ALA A 140 34.40 8.63 -5.41
N PRO A 141 35.00 7.43 -5.48
CA PRO A 141 35.40 6.71 -4.28
C PRO A 141 36.38 7.57 -3.47
N ARG A 142 36.21 7.60 -2.14
CA ARG A 142 37.23 8.10 -1.22
C ARG A 142 38.45 7.20 -1.24
#